data_AF-Q0BWI8-F1
#
_entry.id   AF-Q0BWI8-F1
#
_cell.length_a   1.000
_cell.length_b   1.000
_cell.length_c   1.000
_cell.angle_alpha   90.00
_cell.angle_beta   90.00
_cell.angle_gamma   90.00
#
_symmetry.space_group_name_H-M   'P 1'
#
loop_
_entity.id
_entity.type
_entity.pdbx_description
1 polymer ?
#
loop_
_entity_poly.entity_id
_entity_poly.type
_entity_poly.pdbx_seq_one_letter_code
_entity_poly.pdbx_strand_id
1 'polypeptide(L)'
;MEMTMQGFWKTWMTVWCWGVILFGAVLAAGGLPGTDGAVTFLYSLLGNLSVDALQLGAPGMRFSIALMGAVTIGWGLTILFLLPAIHAAGASAWRGLTAALVIWYVIDGALSAATGFALNIVPNTALAIAYFVPVMASGVLRPAGR
;
A
#
# COMPACT_ATOMS: atom_id res chain seq x y z
N MET A 1 -14.15 22.27 -18.23
CA MET A 1 -14.81 21.05 -17.74
C MET A 1 -13.78 20.22 -17.00
N GLU A 2 -13.94 20.04 -15.69
CA GLU A 2 -13.03 19.23 -14.89
C GLU A 2 -13.16 17.76 -15.31
N MET A 3 -12.05 17.11 -15.68
CA MET A 3 -12.08 15.71 -16.06
C MET A 3 -12.27 14.87 -14.79
N THR A 4 -13.49 14.39 -14.58
CA THR A 4 -13.83 13.60 -13.40
C THR A 4 -13.49 12.13 -13.63
N MET A 5 -13.06 11.45 -12.57
CA MET A 5 -12.86 10.01 -12.59
C MET A 5 -14.19 9.30 -12.90
N GLN A 6 -14.26 8.54 -14.00
CA GLN A 6 -15.46 7.78 -14.36
C GLN A 6 -15.78 6.70 -13.31
N GLY A 7 -17.02 6.21 -13.29
CA GLY A 7 -17.49 5.24 -12.29
C GLY A 7 -16.62 3.98 -12.17
N PHE A 8 -16.13 3.46 -13.30
CA PHE A 8 -15.21 2.31 -13.30
C PHE A 8 -13.91 2.57 -12.53
N TRP A 9 -13.26 3.70 -12.82
CA TRP A 9 -12.00 4.08 -12.16
C TRP A 9 -12.19 4.42 -10.68
N LYS A 10 -13.35 4.96 -10.31
CA LYS A 10 -13.72 5.17 -8.90
C LYS A 10 -13.83 3.85 -8.15
N THR A 11 -14.56 2.87 -8.72
CA THR A 11 -14.66 1.53 -8.13
C THR A 11 -13.30 0.86 -8.04
N TRP A 12 -12.46 1.00 -9.06
CA TRP A 12 -11.09 0.49 -9.05
C TRP A 12 -10.28 1.06 -7.87
N MET A 13 -10.33 2.38 -7.67
CA MET A 13 -9.62 3.02 -6.55
C MET A 13 -10.13 2.55 -5.18
N THR A 14 -11.44 2.31 -5.06
CA THR A 14 -12.02 1.71 -3.85
C THR A 14 -11.48 0.29 -3.62
N VAL A 15 -11.44 -0.55 -4.66
CA VAL A 15 -10.87 -1.91 -4.59
C VAL A 15 -9.38 -1.86 -4.22
N TRP A 16 -8.62 -0.92 -4.79
CA TRP A 16 -7.22 -0.71 -4.45
C TRP A 16 -7.05 -0.40 -2.95
N CYS A 17 -7.87 0.48 -2.38
CA CYS A 17 -7.85 0.77 -0.94
C CYS A 17 -8.17 -0.48 -0.09
N TRP A 18 -9.15 -1.27 -0.50
CA TRP A 18 -9.47 -2.54 0.17
C TRP A 18 -8.33 -3.56 0.09
N GLY A 19 -7.58 -3.59 -1.01
CA GLY A 19 -6.37 -4.40 -1.14
C GLY A 19 -5.31 -4.02 -0.10
N VAL A 20 -5.06 -2.72 0.08
CA VAL A 20 -4.15 -2.21 1.12
C VAL A 20 -4.64 -2.60 2.52
N ILE A 21 -5.93 -2.41 2.81
CA ILE A 21 -6.53 -2.77 4.11
C ILE A 21 -6.39 -4.27 4.38
N LEU A 22 -6.69 -5.12 3.39
CA LEU A 22 -6.58 -6.56 3.52
C LEU A 22 -5.13 -7.01 3.76
N PHE A 23 -4.18 -6.42 3.05
CA PHE A 23 -2.75 -6.69 3.28
C PHE A 23 -2.33 -6.28 4.70
N GLY A 24 -2.77 -5.11 5.16
CA GLY A 24 -2.54 -4.69 6.54
C GLY A 24 -3.17 -5.63 7.57
N ALA A 25 -4.34 -6.21 7.30
CA ALA A 25 -4.96 -7.21 8.16
C ALA A 25 -4.15 -8.51 8.25
N VAL A 26 -3.57 -8.96 7.13
CA VAL A 26 -2.65 -10.12 7.10
C VAL A 26 -1.42 -9.86 7.98
N LEU A 27 -0.80 -8.67 7.85
CA LEU A 27 0.33 -8.29 8.68
C LEU A 27 -0.08 -8.18 10.16
N ALA A 28 -1.20 -7.54 10.46
CA ALA A 28 -1.68 -7.35 11.83
C ALA A 28 -1.90 -8.70 12.54
N ALA A 29 -2.51 -9.66 11.82
CA ALA A 29 -2.71 -11.02 12.31
C ALA A 29 -1.37 -11.73 12.58
N GLY A 30 -0.31 -11.46 11.82
CA GLY A 30 1.00 -12.09 12.05
C GLY A 30 1.69 -11.73 13.37
N GLY A 31 1.23 -10.69 14.07
CA GLY A 31 1.71 -10.42 15.42
C GLY A 31 1.19 -11.40 16.48
N LEU A 32 0.07 -12.07 16.22
CA LEU A 32 -0.55 -13.01 17.16
C LEU A 32 0.03 -14.42 16.97
N PRO A 33 0.30 -15.16 18.07
CA PRO A 33 0.74 -16.55 17.97
C PRO A 33 -0.30 -17.43 17.26
N GLY A 34 0.14 -18.23 16.29
CA GLY A 34 -0.72 -19.18 15.58
C GLY A 34 -1.43 -18.61 14.34
N THR A 35 -1.29 -17.33 14.04
CA THR A 35 -1.86 -16.67 12.84
C THR A 35 -0.79 -16.04 11.94
N ASP A 36 0.48 -16.37 12.18
CA ASP A 36 1.67 -15.84 11.51
C ASP A 36 2.03 -16.57 10.21
N GLY A 37 1.37 -17.68 9.85
CA GLY A 37 1.71 -18.48 8.67
C GLY A 37 1.83 -17.69 7.36
N ALA A 38 0.91 -16.75 7.11
CA ALA A 38 0.97 -15.90 5.91
C ALA A 38 2.15 -14.93 5.95
N VAL A 39 2.45 -14.35 7.12
CA VAL A 39 3.60 -13.44 7.29
C VAL A 39 4.92 -14.21 7.19
N THR A 40 4.99 -15.41 7.78
CA THR A 40 6.14 -16.32 7.63
C THR A 40 6.42 -16.61 6.16
N PHE A 41 5.38 -16.98 5.39
CA PHE A 41 5.52 -17.21 3.95
C PHE A 41 6.03 -15.96 3.22
N LEU A 42 5.40 -14.81 3.45
CA LEU A 42 5.78 -13.55 2.82
C LEU A 42 7.23 -13.17 3.12
N TYR A 43 7.63 -13.13 4.40
CA TYR A 43 8.97 -12.73 4.79
C TYR A 43 10.04 -13.71 4.30
N SER A 44 9.75 -15.02 4.31
CA SER A 44 10.66 -16.04 3.77
C SER A 44 10.88 -15.82 2.27
N LEU A 45 9.81 -15.55 1.52
CA LEU A 45 9.88 -15.30 0.08
C LEU A 45 10.62 -13.99 -0.23
N LEU A 46 10.31 -12.91 0.49
CA LEU A 46 10.84 -11.58 0.20
C LEU A 46 12.31 -11.41 0.61
N GLY A 47 12.72 -12.05 1.71
CA GLY A 47 14.10 -12.02 2.19
C GLY A 47 14.97 -13.17 1.68
N ASN A 48 14.37 -14.19 1.04
CA ASN A 48 15.02 -15.46 0.76
C ASN A 48 15.68 -16.07 2.02
N LEU A 49 14.94 -16.03 3.14
CA LEU A 49 15.41 -16.45 4.46
C LEU A 49 14.71 -17.74 4.91
N SER A 50 15.40 -18.53 5.72
CA SER A 50 14.76 -19.63 6.45
C SER A 50 13.82 -19.09 7.53
N VAL A 51 12.82 -19.87 7.93
CA VAL A 51 11.85 -19.49 8.97
C VAL A 51 12.54 -19.12 10.27
N ASP A 52 13.59 -19.84 10.66
CA ASP A 52 14.36 -19.56 11.88
C ASP A 52 15.10 -18.22 11.81
N ALA A 53 15.59 -17.83 10.62
CA ALA A 53 16.29 -16.57 10.43
C ALA A 53 15.35 -15.34 10.52
N LEU A 54 14.04 -15.53 10.37
CA LEU A 54 13.06 -14.45 10.46
C LEU A 54 12.82 -13.93 11.89
N GLN A 55 13.15 -14.74 12.90
CA GLN A 55 13.01 -14.36 14.32
C GLN A 55 11.58 -13.90 14.71
N LEU A 56 10.55 -14.42 14.04
CA LEU A 56 9.13 -14.05 14.28
C LEU A 56 8.63 -14.37 15.69
N GLY A 57 9.35 -15.23 16.44
CA GLY A 57 9.06 -15.51 17.84
C GLY A 57 9.44 -14.37 18.79
N ALA A 58 10.34 -13.47 18.38
CA ALA A 58 10.81 -12.38 19.24
C ALA A 58 9.69 -11.36 19.51
N PRO A 59 9.46 -10.93 20.77
CA PRO A 59 8.38 -9.99 21.10
C PRO A 59 8.43 -8.68 20.30
N GLY A 60 9.63 -8.13 20.09
CA GLY A 60 9.83 -6.93 19.29
C GLY A 60 9.46 -7.12 17.81
N MET A 61 9.73 -8.30 17.24
CA MET A 61 9.37 -8.60 15.85
C MET A 61 7.85 -8.75 15.69
N ARG A 62 7.21 -9.47 16.62
CA ARG A 62 5.73 -9.61 16.64
C ARG A 62 5.03 -8.26 16.76
N PHE A 63 5.49 -7.43 17.69
CA PHE A 63 4.95 -6.08 17.86
C PHE A 63 5.14 -5.24 16.59
N SER A 64 6.32 -5.29 15.98
CA SER A 64 6.62 -4.51 14.76
C SER A 64 5.72 -4.93 13.60
N ILE A 65 5.53 -6.23 13.38
CA ILE A 65 4.64 -6.77 12.34
C ILE A 65 3.18 -6.34 12.59
N ALA A 66 2.69 -6.51 13.83
CA ALA A 66 1.35 -6.09 14.20
C ALA A 66 1.12 -4.59 13.94
N LEU A 67 2.09 -3.78 14.37
CA LEU A 67 2.06 -2.33 14.21
C LEU A 67 2.07 -1.93 12.73
N MET A 68 2.90 -2.58 11.90
CA MET A 68 2.90 -2.33 10.45
C MET A 68 1.57 -2.68 9.80
N GLY A 69 0.93 -3.77 10.25
CA GLY A 69 -0.43 -4.10 9.81
C GLY A 69 -1.45 -3.02 10.17
N ALA A 70 -1.44 -2.55 11.42
CA ALA A 70 -2.34 -1.48 11.88
C ALA A 70 -2.13 -0.16 11.12
N VAL A 71 -0.87 0.25 10.90
CA VAL A 71 -0.53 1.44 10.11
C VAL A 71 -1.01 1.30 8.67
N THR A 72 -0.84 0.13 8.06
CA THR A 72 -1.27 -0.15 6.68
C THR A 72 -2.79 -0.10 6.54
N ILE A 73 -3.53 -0.69 7.50
CA ILE A 73 -4.99 -0.57 7.57
C ILE A 73 -5.40 0.89 7.69
N GLY A 74 -4.78 1.64 8.60
CA GLY A 74 -5.06 3.06 8.81
C GLY A 74 -4.83 3.89 7.54
N TRP A 75 -3.75 3.63 6.82
CA TRP A 75 -3.45 4.27 5.54
C TRP A 75 -4.52 4.00 4.48
N GLY A 76 -4.91 2.73 4.31
CA GLY A 76 -5.96 2.35 3.36
C GLY A 76 -7.34 2.94 3.70
N LEU A 77 -7.74 2.90 4.98
CA LEU A 77 -9.00 3.51 5.45
C LEU A 77 -9.00 5.03 5.29
N THR A 78 -7.88 5.69 5.57
CA THR A 78 -7.74 7.14 5.40
C THR A 78 -8.00 7.54 3.95
N ILE A 79 -7.36 6.86 3.00
CA ILE A 79 -7.59 7.13 1.57
C ILE A 79 -9.04 6.82 1.22
N LEU A 80 -9.54 5.63 1.58
CA LEU A 80 -10.89 5.18 1.25
C LEU A 80 -11.97 6.20 1.68
N PHE A 81 -11.91 6.68 2.93
CA PHE A 81 -12.88 7.63 3.46
C PHE A 81 -12.68 9.06 2.95
N LEU A 82 -11.45 9.42 2.55
CA LEU A 82 -11.19 10.72 1.94
C LEU A 82 -11.40 10.75 0.42
N LEU A 83 -11.60 9.61 -0.25
CA LEU A 83 -11.82 9.55 -1.70
C LEU A 83 -12.89 10.55 -2.18
N PRO A 84 -14.08 10.70 -1.54
CA PRO A 84 -15.05 11.71 -1.97
C PRO A 84 -14.50 13.13 -1.93
N ALA A 85 -13.76 13.49 -0.87
CA ALA A 85 -13.13 14.80 -0.73
C ALA A 85 -12.00 15.01 -1.74
N ILE A 86 -11.19 13.99 -2.00
CA ILE A 86 -10.11 14.01 -3.00
C ILE A 86 -10.70 14.23 -4.40
N HIS A 87 -11.80 13.54 -4.73
CA HIS A 87 -12.52 13.76 -5.99
C HIS A 87 -13.05 15.20 -6.11
N ALA A 88 -13.64 15.74 -5.05
CA ALA A 88 -14.19 17.09 -5.04
C ALA A 88 -13.10 18.18 -5.12
N ALA A 89 -11.94 17.94 -4.52
CA ALA A 89 -10.79 18.84 -4.58
C ALA A 89 -10.02 18.76 -5.92
N GLY A 90 -10.26 17.71 -6.71
CA GLY A 90 -9.74 17.59 -8.06
C GLY A 90 -8.23 17.38 -8.14
N ALA A 91 -7.61 17.94 -9.17
CA ALA A 91 -6.23 17.61 -9.55
C ALA A 91 -5.18 17.91 -8.45
N SER A 92 -5.40 18.90 -7.59
CA SER A 92 -4.46 19.24 -6.51
C SER A 92 -4.37 18.12 -5.47
N ALA A 93 -5.52 17.57 -5.03
CA ALA A 93 -5.57 16.48 -4.08
C ALA A 93 -5.02 15.18 -4.68
N TRP A 94 -5.33 14.88 -5.95
CA TRP A 94 -4.76 13.72 -6.65
C TRP A 94 -3.25 13.80 -6.82
N ARG A 95 -2.69 14.99 -7.09
CA ARG A 95 -1.23 15.21 -7.11
C ARG A 95 -0.61 14.98 -5.74
N GLY A 96 -1.24 15.47 -4.67
CA GLY A 96 -0.78 15.22 -3.30
C GLY A 96 -0.76 13.74 -2.96
N LEU A 97 -1.84 13.01 -3.27
CA LEU A 97 -1.90 11.57 -3.06
C LEU A 97 -0.86 10.81 -3.91
N THR A 98 -0.69 11.21 -5.17
CA THR A 98 0.30 10.61 -6.07
C THR A 98 1.72 10.84 -5.55
N ALA A 99 2.04 12.05 -5.09
CA ALA A 99 3.34 12.37 -4.51
C ALA A 99 3.61 11.53 -3.26
N ALA A 100 2.62 11.39 -2.36
CA ALA A 100 2.75 10.55 -1.17
C ALA A 100 3.04 9.08 -1.54
N LEU A 101 2.34 8.54 -2.54
CA LEU A 101 2.56 7.16 -3.01
C LEU A 101 3.93 6.96 -3.66
N VAL A 102 4.40 7.92 -4.47
CA VAL A 102 5.75 7.88 -5.06
C VAL A 102 6.83 7.92 -3.98
N ILE A 103 6.69 8.83 -3.01
CA ILE A 103 7.64 8.96 -1.90
C ILE A 103 7.70 7.67 -1.10
N TRP A 104 6.53 7.09 -0.74
CA TRP A 104 6.47 5.80 -0.07
C TRP A 104 7.17 4.70 -0.88
N TYR A 105 6.84 4.56 -2.17
CA TYR A 105 7.42 3.53 -3.03
C TYR A 105 8.95 3.61 -3.11
N VAL A 106 9.51 4.82 -3.22
CA VAL A 106 10.96 5.04 -3.27
C VAL A 106 11.62 4.71 -1.94
N ILE A 107 11.07 5.21 -0.82
CA ILE A 107 11.64 4.98 0.51
C ILE A 107 11.58 3.49 0.86
N ASP A 108 10.42 2.86 0.67
CA ASP A 108 10.20 1.46 1.01
C ASP A 108 11.06 0.53 0.15
N GLY A 109 11.16 0.80 -1.15
CA GLY A 109 12.03 0.04 -2.06
C GLY A 109 13.51 0.16 -1.71
N ALA A 110 13.98 1.36 -1.38
CA ALA A 110 15.37 1.59 -0.97
C ALA A 110 15.71 0.87 0.35
N LEU A 111 14.83 0.96 1.35
CA LEU A 111 15.02 0.29 2.64
C LEU A 111 14.91 -1.23 2.52
N SER A 112 13.97 -1.73 1.70
CA SER A 112 13.85 -3.16 1.40
C SER A 112 15.15 -3.71 0.79
N ALA A 113 15.73 -3.02 -0.18
CA ALA A 113 17.00 -3.43 -0.76
C ALA A 113 18.15 -3.37 0.26
N ALA A 114 18.24 -2.29 1.04
CA ALA A 114 19.29 -2.10 2.04
C ALA A 114 19.24 -3.11 3.20
N THR A 115 18.07 -3.69 3.47
CA THR A 115 17.84 -4.65 4.57
C THR A 115 17.82 -6.12 4.13
N GLY A 116 18.07 -6.40 2.84
CA GLY A 116 18.09 -7.77 2.31
C GLY A 116 16.74 -8.31 1.84
N PHE A 117 15.70 -7.48 1.78
CA PHE A 117 14.34 -7.82 1.32
C PHE A 117 14.02 -7.21 -0.05
N ALA A 118 15.00 -7.12 -0.96
CA ALA A 118 14.86 -6.43 -2.25
C ALA A 118 13.70 -6.94 -3.11
N LEU A 119 13.29 -8.21 -2.96
CA LEU A 119 12.14 -8.78 -3.68
C LEU A 119 10.82 -8.10 -3.32
N ASN A 120 10.75 -7.37 -2.20
CA ASN A 120 9.58 -6.57 -1.81
C ASN A 120 9.25 -5.46 -2.83
N ILE A 121 10.22 -5.03 -3.65
CA ILE A 121 9.99 -4.10 -4.74
C ILE A 121 8.95 -4.65 -5.74
N VAL A 122 8.88 -5.97 -5.94
CA VAL A 122 7.97 -6.60 -6.91
C VAL A 122 6.49 -6.38 -6.54
N PRO A 123 5.98 -6.83 -5.37
CA PRO A 123 4.59 -6.58 -4.99
C PRO A 123 4.29 -5.09 -4.84
N ASN A 124 5.25 -4.28 -4.37
CA ASN A 124 5.06 -2.83 -4.29
C ASN A 124 4.94 -2.16 -5.66
N THR A 125 5.67 -2.65 -6.67
CA THR A 125 5.54 -2.18 -8.05
C THR A 125 4.16 -2.53 -8.59
N ALA A 126 3.66 -3.74 -8.32
CA ALA A 126 2.32 -4.14 -8.71
C ALA A 126 1.25 -3.24 -8.04
N LEU A 127 1.41 -2.94 -6.74
CA LEU A 127 0.52 -2.03 -6.01
C LEU A 127 0.56 -0.61 -6.61
N ALA A 128 1.75 -0.09 -6.93
CA ALA A 128 1.93 1.22 -7.54
C ALA A 128 1.31 1.27 -8.95
N ILE A 129 1.52 0.25 -9.78
CA ILE A 129 0.88 0.15 -11.11
C ILE A 129 -0.64 0.14 -10.96
N ALA A 130 -1.18 -0.65 -10.04
CA ALA A 130 -2.61 -0.70 -9.78
C ALA A 130 -3.18 0.65 -9.34
N TYR A 131 -2.38 1.51 -8.69
CA TYR A 131 -2.75 2.91 -8.42
C TYR A 131 -2.63 3.81 -9.66
N PHE A 132 -1.54 3.71 -10.41
CA PHE A 132 -1.26 4.62 -11.53
C PHE A 132 -2.19 4.42 -12.72
N VAL A 133 -2.63 3.20 -13.00
CA VAL A 133 -3.55 2.89 -14.11
C VAL A 133 -4.81 3.77 -14.08
N PRO A 134 -5.64 3.78 -13.01
CA PRO A 134 -6.83 4.61 -12.96
C PRO A 134 -6.50 6.12 -12.96
N VAL A 135 -5.43 6.55 -12.29
CA VAL A 135 -5.03 7.97 -12.20
C VAL A 135 -4.63 8.53 -13.57
N MET A 136 -3.86 7.76 -14.33
CA MET A 136 -3.42 8.12 -15.67
C MET A 136 -4.56 8.03 -16.68
N ALA A 137 -5.32 6.93 -16.67
CA ALA A 137 -6.37 6.68 -17.65
C ALA A 137 -7.58 7.60 -17.50
N SER A 138 -7.90 8.03 -16.27
CA SER A 138 -8.97 9.01 -16.02
C SER A 138 -8.55 10.46 -16.29
N GLY A 139 -7.24 10.73 -16.35
CA GLY A 139 -6.70 12.07 -16.54
C GLY A 139 -6.92 13.03 -15.37
N VAL A 140 -7.24 12.52 -14.17
CA VAL A 140 -7.50 13.32 -12.95
C VAL A 140 -6.35 14.24 -12.53
N LEU A 141 -5.14 14.03 -13.05
CA LEU A 141 -3.98 14.90 -12.80
C LEU A 141 -3.95 16.17 -13.65
N ARG A 142 -4.72 16.24 -14.75
CA ARG A 142 -4.72 17.43 -15.61
C ARG A 142 -5.46 18.58 -14.90
N PRO A 143 -4.96 19.82 -14.99
CA PRO A 143 -5.75 20.98 -14.56
C PRO A 143 -7.11 20.97 -15.27
N ALA A 144 -8.18 21.35 -14.57
CA ALA A 144 -9.41 21.71 -15.26
C ALA A 144 -9.05 22.83 -16.27
N GLY A 145 -9.26 22.56 -17.56
CA GLY A 145 -8.85 23.49 -18.62
C GLY A 145 -9.36 24.90 -18.32
N ARG A 146 -8.43 25.88 -18.42
CA ARG A 146 -8.78 27.28 -18.68
C ARG A 146 -9.36 27.37 -20.08
#